data_AF-A0A950MKR8-F1
#
_entry.id   AF-A0A950MKR8-F1
#
_cell.length_a   1.000
_cell.length_b   1.000
_cell.length_c   1.000
_cell.angle_alpha   90.00
_cell.angle_beta   90.00
_cell.angle_gamma   90.00
#
_symmetry.space_group_name_H-M   'P 1'
#
loop_
_entity.id
_entity.type
_entity.pdbx_description
1 polymer ?
#
loop_
_entity_poly.entity_id
_entity_poly.type
_entity_poly.pdbx_seq_one_letter_code
_entity_poly.pdbx_strand_id
1 'polypeptide(L)'
;MTFSKNEFGVLQYPPGDVRRLFVLLAAIDLLERPTLSAIADLTSLNPDEIDAGVARLHEQFDIQIVKFGHTYRIESWGDVLKKTGVVKRMKNANGQG
;
A
#
# COMPACT_ATOMS: atom_id res chain seq x y z
N MET A 1 6.66 -10.84 -18.98
CA MET A 1 6.57 -9.37 -18.87
C MET A 1 7.75 -8.90 -18.05
N THR A 2 8.49 -7.90 -18.55
CA THR A 2 9.60 -7.28 -17.82
C THR A 2 9.15 -5.89 -17.40
N PHE A 3 9.28 -5.56 -16.11
CA PHE A 3 8.95 -4.24 -15.59
C PHE A 3 10.23 -3.41 -15.48
N SER A 4 10.15 -2.10 -15.76
CA SER A 4 11.26 -1.19 -15.53
C SER A 4 11.49 -0.99 -14.03
N LYS A 5 12.68 -0.52 -13.67
CA LYS A 5 13.02 -0.07 -12.33
C LYS A 5 13.33 1.42 -12.37
N ASN A 6 13.00 2.15 -11.31
CA ASN A 6 13.47 3.54 -11.14
C ASN A 6 14.93 3.56 -10.64
N GLU A 7 15.47 4.76 -10.39
CA GLU A 7 16.85 4.96 -9.93
C GLU A 7 17.18 4.27 -8.59
N PHE A 8 16.16 4.02 -7.76
CA PHE A 8 16.27 3.29 -6.49
C PHE A 8 16.11 1.77 -6.65
N GLY A 9 15.97 1.26 -7.87
CA GLY A 9 15.80 -0.16 -8.15
C GLY A 9 14.37 -0.68 -7.90
N VAL A 10 13.41 0.20 -7.61
CA VAL A 10 12.00 -0.16 -7.34
C VAL A 10 11.28 -0.44 -8.65
N LEU A 11 10.63 -1.61 -8.73
CA LEU A 11 9.86 -2.04 -9.90
C LEU A 11 8.67 -1.10 -10.16
N GLN A 12 8.52 -0.69 -11.42
CA GLN A 12 7.48 0.22 -11.87
C GLN A 12 6.36 -0.55 -12.58
N TYR A 13 5.14 -0.41 -12.07
CA TYR A 13 3.95 -1.11 -12.57
C TYR A 13 2.99 -0.12 -13.25
N PRO A 14 2.21 -0.56 -14.24
CA PRO A 14 1.25 0.32 -14.93
C PRO A 14 0.14 0.82 -13.99
N PRO A 15 -0.50 1.96 -14.30
CA PRO A 15 -1.65 2.46 -13.54
C PRO A 15 -2.73 1.38 -13.39
N GLY A 16 -3.35 1.32 -12.21
CA GLY A 16 -4.37 0.31 -11.87
C GLY A 16 -3.81 -1.04 -11.39
N ASP A 17 -2.53 -1.34 -11.59
CA ASP A 17 -1.92 -2.58 -11.08
C ASP A 17 -1.85 -2.58 -9.54
N VAL A 18 -2.38 -3.62 -8.91
CA VAL A 18 -2.43 -3.76 -7.44
C VAL A 18 -1.05 -3.74 -6.80
N ARG A 19 0.00 -4.16 -7.52
CA ARG A 19 1.37 -4.19 -6.99
C ARG A 19 1.92 -2.79 -6.72
N ARG A 20 1.36 -1.73 -7.31
CA ARG A 20 1.67 -0.33 -6.92
C ARG A 20 1.33 -0.08 -5.45
N LEU A 21 0.25 -0.68 -4.94
CA LEU A 21 -0.13 -0.56 -3.52
C LEU A 21 0.86 -1.29 -2.60
N PHE A 22 1.41 -2.42 -3.05
CA PHE A 22 2.45 -3.14 -2.28
C PHE A 22 3.77 -2.39 -2.26
N VAL A 23 4.13 -1.71 -3.36
CA VAL A 23 5.29 -0.81 -3.39
C VAL A 23 5.11 0.36 -2.42
N LEU A 24 3.93 0.98 -2.40
CA LEU A 24 3.59 2.04 -1.44
C LEU A 24 3.69 1.55 0.01
N LEU A 25 3.10 0.41 0.35
CA LEU A 25 3.21 -0.19 1.70
C LEU A 25 4.66 -0.43 2.11
N ALA A 26 5.44 -1.04 1.23
CA ALA A 26 6.85 -1.31 1.49
C ALA A 26 7.63 -0.01 1.70
N ALA A 27 7.36 1.05 0.92
CA ALA A 27 8.01 2.34 1.12
C ALA A 27 7.66 2.95 2.48
N ILE A 28 6.40 2.88 2.92
CA ILE A 28 5.99 3.40 4.24
C ILE A 28 6.67 2.61 5.38
N ASP A 29 6.83 1.30 5.24
CA ASP A 29 7.42 0.42 6.27
C ASP A 29 8.96 0.50 6.32
N LEU A 30 9.62 0.67 5.17
CA LEU A 30 11.09 0.63 5.07
C LEU A 30 11.76 1.97 5.31
N LEU A 31 11.11 3.08 5.01
CA LEU A 31 11.68 4.42 5.22
C LEU A 31 11.72 4.72 6.73
N GLU A 32 12.87 5.17 7.23
CA GLU A 32 13.00 5.64 8.61
C GLU A 32 12.06 6.82 8.91
N ARG A 33 11.86 7.69 7.90
CA ARG A 33 10.97 8.84 7.97
C ARG A 33 10.11 8.92 6.70
N PRO A 34 8.99 8.19 6.64
CA PRO A 34 8.15 8.08 5.44
C PRO A 34 7.29 9.34 5.25
N THR A 35 7.91 10.44 4.80
CA THR A 35 7.18 11.64 4.40
C THR A 35 6.55 11.45 3.02
N LEU A 36 5.56 12.28 2.68
CA LEU A 36 4.97 12.29 1.34
C LEU A 36 6.01 12.41 0.23
N SER A 37 7.00 13.30 0.41
CA SER A 37 8.10 13.49 -0.53
C SER A 37 9.02 12.27 -0.61
N ALA A 38 9.44 11.71 0.53
CA ALA A 38 10.34 10.55 0.54
C ALA A 38 9.70 9.31 -0.08
N ILE A 39 8.40 9.11 0.13
CA ILE A 39 7.63 8.05 -0.52
C ILE A 39 7.56 8.30 -2.03
N ALA A 40 7.25 9.53 -2.45
CA ALA A 40 7.17 9.89 -3.87
C ALA A 40 8.51 9.66 -4.58
N ASP A 41 9.62 10.09 -3.97
CA ASP A 41 10.97 9.90 -4.50
C ASP A 41 11.28 8.40 -4.67
N LEU A 42 11.11 7.60 -3.62
CA LEU A 42 11.43 6.17 -3.64
C LEU A 42 10.55 5.38 -4.62
N THR A 43 9.27 5.70 -4.70
CA THR A 43 8.28 4.88 -5.44
C THR A 43 7.98 5.40 -6.84
N SER A 44 8.33 6.65 -7.13
CA SER A 44 7.91 7.40 -8.33
C SER A 44 6.39 7.59 -8.44
N LEU A 45 5.65 7.45 -7.34
CA LEU A 45 4.23 7.82 -7.24
C LEU A 45 4.11 9.33 -6.99
N ASN A 46 3.12 9.97 -7.60
CA ASN A 46 2.80 11.35 -7.26
C ASN A 46 1.95 11.45 -5.97
N PRO A 47 1.80 12.65 -5.36
CA PRO A 47 1.03 12.82 -4.14
C PRO A 47 -0.40 12.30 -4.17
N ASP A 48 -1.13 12.56 -5.25
CA ASP A 48 -2.53 12.14 -5.40
C ASP A 48 -2.63 10.60 -5.47
N GLU A 49 -1.66 9.95 -6.14
CA GLU A 49 -1.57 8.49 -6.19
C GLU A 49 -1.23 7.87 -4.84
N ILE A 50 -0.43 8.56 -4.02
CA ILE A 50 -0.10 8.12 -2.67
C ILE A 50 -1.34 8.20 -1.79
N ASP A 51 -2.04 9.34 -1.77
CA ASP A 51 -3.24 9.52 -0.93
C ASP A 51 -4.37 8.59 -1.37
N ALA A 52 -4.62 8.44 -2.68
CA ALA A 52 -5.56 7.46 -3.21
C ALA A 52 -5.12 6.02 -2.91
N GLY A 53 -3.82 5.75 -2.94
CA GLY A 53 -3.26 4.45 -2.58
C GLY A 53 -3.50 4.09 -1.12
N VAL A 54 -3.28 5.04 -0.19
CA VAL A 54 -3.57 4.87 1.24
C VAL A 54 -5.05 4.59 1.47
N ALA A 55 -5.95 5.35 0.83
CA ALA A 55 -7.39 5.10 0.92
C ALA A 55 -7.76 3.69 0.44
N ARG A 56 -7.23 3.27 -0.71
CA ARG A 56 -7.48 1.92 -1.25
C ARG A 56 -6.91 0.81 -0.36
N LEU A 57 -5.75 1.03 0.25
CA LEU A 57 -5.15 0.08 1.19
C LEU A 57 -6.05 -0.15 2.41
N HIS A 58 -6.65 0.93 2.92
CA HIS A 58 -7.65 0.87 3.98
C HIS A 58 -8.92 0.12 3.52
N GLU A 59 -9.54 0.55 2.42
CA GLU A 59 -10.83 0.02 1.95
C GLU A 59 -10.77 -1.44 1.48
N GLN A 60 -9.70 -1.82 0.79
CA GLN A 60 -9.62 -3.12 0.10
C GLN A 60 -8.90 -4.19 0.93
N PHE A 61 -8.01 -3.79 1.84
CA PHE A 61 -7.14 -4.72 2.57
C PHE A 61 -7.21 -4.58 4.09
N ASP A 62 -8.06 -3.70 4.62
CA ASP A 62 -8.17 -3.36 6.05
C ASP A 62 -6.86 -2.86 6.67
N ILE A 63 -5.95 -2.32 5.86
CA ILE A 63 -4.66 -1.80 6.36
C ILE A 63 -4.87 -0.42 6.94
N GLN A 64 -4.42 -0.23 8.19
CA GLN A 64 -4.53 1.04 8.90
C GLN A 64 -3.21 1.80 8.78
N ILE A 65 -3.25 2.92 8.06
CA ILE A 65 -2.12 3.85 7.93
C ILE A 65 -2.57 5.18 8.51
N VAL A 66 -1.79 5.69 9.45
CA VAL A 66 -2.03 7.00 10.06
C VAL A 66 -0.98 8.01 9.59
N LYS A 67 -1.37 9.26 9.51
CA LYS A 67 -0.45 10.38 9.25
C LYS A 67 -0.18 11.09 10.57
N PHE A 68 1.05 11.04 11.06
CA PHE A 68 1.48 11.73 12.26
C PHE A 68 2.34 12.94 11.87
N GLY A 69 1.72 14.12 11.82
CA GLY A 69 2.34 15.31 11.26
C GLY A 69 2.65 15.13 9.77
N HIS A 70 3.94 14.98 9.44
CA HIS A 70 4.42 14.85 8.06
C HIS A 70 4.79 13.41 7.65
N THR A 71 4.68 12.44 8.55
CA THR A 71 5.06 11.05 8.29
C THR A 71 3.87 10.11 8.30
N TYR A 72 3.89 9.12 7.42
CA TYR A 72 2.93 8.02 7.40
C TYR A 72 3.40 6.88 8.33
N ARG A 73 2.50 6.12 8.94
CA ARG A 73 2.88 4.95 9.74
C ARG A 73 1.82 3.87 9.61
N ILE A 74 2.24 2.63 9.39
CA ILE A 74 1.34 1.47 9.42
C ILE A 74 1.07 1.14 10.89
N GLU A 75 -0.16 1.31 11.34
CA GLU A 75 -0.60 0.87 12.68
C GLU A 75 -1.02 -0.60 12.68
N SER A 76 -1.58 -1.07 11.57
CA SER A 76 -2.04 -2.44 11.40
C SER A 76 -2.00 -2.84 9.94
N TRP A 77 -1.48 -4.03 9.67
CA TRP A 77 -1.50 -4.65 8.34
C TRP A 77 -2.85 -5.29 7.99
N GLY A 78 -3.84 -5.20 8.88
CA GLY A 78 -5.10 -5.91 8.75
C GLY A 78 -4.90 -7.43 8.72
N ASP A 79 -5.97 -8.14 8.37
CA ASP A 79 -5.95 -9.60 8.27
C ASP A 79 -5.94 -10.12 6.83
N VAL A 80 -6.33 -9.28 5.85
CA VAL A 80 -6.67 -9.71 4.49
C VAL A 80 -5.49 -10.33 3.74
N LEU A 81 -4.29 -9.75 3.85
CA LEU A 81 -3.12 -10.17 3.05
C LEU A 81 -2.57 -11.57 3.37
N LYS A 82 -3.04 -12.22 4.45
CA LYS A 82 -2.64 -13.59 4.82
C LYS A 82 -3.60 -14.62 4.24
N LYS A 83 -3.11 -15.82 3.93
CA LYS A 83 -3.94 -16.95 3.41
C LYS A 83 -5.23 -17.14 4.21
N THR A 84 -5.13 -17.09 5.54
CA THR A 84 -6.28 -17.21 6.44
C THR A 84 -7.28 -16.07 6.26
N GLY A 85 -6.80 -14.84 6.12
CA GLY A 85 -7.63 -13.66 5.87
C GLY A 85 -8.32 -13.68 4.51
N VAL A 86 -7.61 -14.02 3.44
CA VAL A 86 -8.20 -14.18 2.10
C VAL A 86 -9.34 -15.20 2.13
N VAL A 87 -9.11 -16.38 2.72
CA VAL A 87 -10.13 -17.43 2.85
C VAL A 87 -11.30 -16.99 3.73
N LYS A 88 -11.02 -16.32 4.87
CA LYS A 88 -12.05 -15.79 5.77
C LYS A 88 -12.92 -14.76 5.06
N ARG A 89 -12.33 -13.85 4.28
CA ARG A 89 -13.07 -12.82 3.54
C ARG A 89 -14.04 -13.44 2.53
N MET A 90 -13.62 -14.48 1.80
CA MET A 90 -14.51 -15.22 0.90
C MET A 90 -15.66 -15.91 1.64
N LYS A 91 -15.36 -16.58 2.78
CA LYS A 91 -16.38 -17.29 3.56
C LYS A 91 -17.38 -16.34 4.22
N ASN A 92 -16.90 -15.20 4.73
CA ASN A 92 -17.72 -14.20 5.40
C ASN A 92 -18.51 -13.32 4.42
N ALA A 93 -18.11 -13.24 3.15
CA ALA A 93 -18.89 -12.55 2.11
C ALA A 93 -20.28 -13.19 1.87
N ASN A 94 -20.51 -14.41 2.38
CA ASN A 94 -21.78 -15.12 2.31
C ASN A 94 -22.60 -15.06 3.62
N GLY A 95 -22.15 -14.33 4.64
CA GLY A 95 -22.83 -14.19 5.92
C GLY A 95 -23.31 -12.76 6.16
N GLN A 96 -24.50 -12.43 5.64
CA GLN A 96 -25.31 -11.38 6.27
C GLN A 96 -25.65 -11.87 7.69
N GLY A 97 -25.15 -11.18 8.69
CA GLY A 97 -25.67 -11.17 10.05
C GLY A 97 -26.31 -9.81 10.29
#